data_AF-A0A848RIJ7-F1
#
_entry.id   AF-A0A848RIJ7-F1
#
_cell.length_a   1.000
_cell.length_b   1.000
_cell.length_c   1.000
_cell.angle_alpha   90.00
_cell.angle_beta   90.00
_cell.angle_gamma   90.00
#
_symmetry.space_group_name_H-M   'P 1'
#
loop_
_entity.id
_entity.type
_entity.pdbx_description
1 polymer ?
#
loop_
_entity_poly.entity_id
_entity_poly.type
_entity_poly.pdbx_seq_one_letter_code
_entity_poly.pdbx_strand_id
1 'polypeptide(L)'
;MNIQVLKEIRPYSFIELKTMFGKSNEETREILNSLSLMNIVRRLSKDLSNVELYELIDSENLSELNYQMEGNTYVFKFVGIIVVSDICLILYPKYFDNYLKDPKNNFKILKKLISVIRKYESKEQSIGLDGHLNNEKFNLLSLVLETIDIYHEYGLYSNDKQIIEYNGDGEILWEKTINESTAYFSNNLPIYLDTFTTNQENNEQDYFRRLHAAILTESCEKLKDILTILEINQVNISSEGLEKFGTKDYILYKLNQELSTQFITHKQDILKLPRRFIQEDTSKTVSNKISFVGTNSFNLV
;
A
#
# COMPACT_ATOMS: atom_id res chain seq x y z
N MET A 1 -8.83 5.25 -17.29
CA MET A 1 -9.29 5.91 -16.04
C MET A 1 -9.58 7.39 -16.28
N ASN A 2 -10.64 7.95 -15.67
CA ASN A 2 -10.99 9.38 -15.72
C ASN A 2 -10.18 10.15 -14.67
N ILE A 3 -9.22 10.98 -15.08
CA ILE A 3 -8.36 11.75 -14.16
C ILE A 3 -8.91 13.17 -14.00
N GLN A 4 -9.17 13.56 -12.76
CA GLN A 4 -9.71 14.86 -12.39
C GLN A 4 -8.79 15.56 -11.40
N VAL A 5 -8.52 16.84 -11.65
CA VAL A 5 -7.60 17.64 -10.84
C VAL A 5 -8.39 18.67 -10.06
N LEU A 6 -8.20 18.66 -8.74
CA LEU A 6 -8.91 19.49 -7.78
C LEU A 6 -7.90 20.24 -6.89
N LYS A 7 -8.38 21.25 -6.18
CA LYS A 7 -7.62 22.06 -5.23
C LYS A 7 -8.27 21.95 -3.85
N GLU A 8 -7.44 21.76 -2.84
CA GLU A 8 -7.84 21.81 -1.44
C GLU A 8 -8.53 23.16 -1.11
N ILE A 9 -9.58 23.10 -0.29
CA ILE A 9 -10.38 24.24 0.21
C ILE A 9 -11.16 25.02 -0.88
N ARG A 10 -10.97 24.71 -2.16
CA ARG A 10 -11.79 25.30 -3.23
C ARG A 10 -13.23 24.79 -3.15
N PRO A 11 -14.25 25.67 -3.20
CA PRO A 11 -15.65 25.25 -3.32
C PRO A 11 -15.93 24.67 -4.71
N TYR A 12 -16.67 23.57 -4.73
CA TYR A 12 -17.18 22.94 -5.94
C TYR A 12 -18.68 22.71 -5.81
N SER A 13 -19.45 23.09 -6.82
CA SER A 13 -20.87 22.77 -6.86
C SER A 13 -21.10 21.29 -7.16
N PHE A 14 -22.25 20.75 -6.75
CA PHE A 14 -22.66 19.39 -7.12
C PHE A 14 -22.65 19.16 -8.65
N ILE A 15 -23.06 20.18 -9.43
CA ILE A 15 -23.14 20.09 -10.89
C ILE A 15 -21.74 19.99 -11.51
N GLU A 16 -20.79 20.78 -11.00
CA GLU A 16 -19.38 20.69 -11.42
C GLU A 16 -18.81 19.31 -11.12
N LEU A 17 -18.97 18.82 -9.87
CA LEU A 17 -18.44 17.50 -9.47
C LEU A 17 -19.06 16.37 -10.27
N LYS A 18 -20.38 16.42 -10.51
CA LYS A 18 -21.06 15.46 -11.38
C LYS A 18 -20.45 15.44 -12.78
N THR A 19 -20.21 16.62 -13.34
CA THR A 19 -19.65 16.76 -14.69
C THR A 19 -18.20 16.25 -14.73
N MET A 20 -17.39 16.57 -13.72
CA MET A 20 -16.02 16.08 -13.58
C MET A 20 -15.97 14.55 -13.43
N PHE A 21 -16.86 13.97 -12.61
CA PHE A 21 -16.89 12.53 -12.38
C PHE A 21 -17.46 11.77 -13.58
N GLY A 22 -18.31 12.40 -14.39
CA GLY A 22 -18.98 11.77 -15.52
C GLY A 22 -20.00 10.71 -15.09
N LYS A 23 -20.62 10.88 -13.92
CA LYS A 23 -21.52 9.90 -13.28
C LYS A 23 -22.96 10.41 -13.15
N SER A 24 -23.87 9.50 -12.83
CA SER A 24 -25.26 9.86 -12.52
C SER A 24 -25.36 10.66 -11.21
N ASN A 25 -26.52 11.28 -10.96
CA ASN A 25 -26.76 12.03 -9.72
C ASN A 25 -26.67 11.12 -8.48
N GLU A 26 -27.11 9.87 -8.59
CA GLU A 26 -27.12 8.90 -7.50
C GLU A 26 -25.68 8.47 -7.18
N GLU A 27 -24.94 8.01 -8.19
CA GLU A 27 -23.54 7.62 -8.04
C GLU A 27 -22.66 8.76 -7.51
N THR A 28 -22.85 9.99 -8.01
CA THR A 28 -22.08 11.15 -7.52
C THR A 28 -22.34 11.40 -6.03
N ARG A 29 -23.60 11.24 -5.57
CA ARG A 29 -23.93 11.39 -4.14
C ARG A 29 -23.35 10.25 -3.31
N GLU A 30 -23.39 9.02 -3.79
CA GLU A 30 -22.79 7.87 -3.10
C GLU A 30 -21.28 8.05 -2.92
N ILE A 31 -20.58 8.52 -3.97
CA ILE A 31 -19.15 8.84 -3.91
C ILE A 31 -18.90 9.94 -2.88
N LEU A 32 -19.62 11.06 -2.95
CA LEU A 32 -19.42 12.19 -2.03
C LEU A 32 -19.75 11.83 -0.58
N ASN A 33 -20.79 11.04 -0.34
CA ASN A 33 -21.12 10.53 0.99
C ASN A 33 -20.00 9.63 1.53
N SER A 34 -19.46 8.74 0.70
CA SER A 34 -18.37 7.85 1.09
C SER A 34 -17.09 8.63 1.41
N LEU A 35 -16.74 9.62 0.60
CA LEU A 35 -15.62 10.53 0.85
C LEU A 35 -15.84 11.39 2.10
N SER A 36 -17.08 11.77 2.39
CA SER A 36 -17.42 12.52 3.59
C SER A 36 -17.27 11.69 4.86
N LEU A 37 -17.67 10.41 4.83
CA LEU A 37 -17.43 9.44 5.92
C LEU A 37 -15.93 9.16 6.15
N MET A 38 -15.05 9.62 5.26
CA MET A 38 -13.59 9.51 5.38
C MET A 38 -12.95 10.87 5.75
N ASN A 39 -13.76 11.89 6.06
CA ASN A 39 -13.34 13.26 6.34
C ASN A 39 -12.58 13.96 5.18
N ILE A 40 -12.65 13.42 3.96
CA ILE A 40 -12.01 13.98 2.76
C ILE A 40 -12.82 15.16 2.22
N VAL A 41 -14.16 15.00 2.19
CA VAL A 41 -15.09 16.00 1.64
C VAL A 41 -16.06 16.47 2.71
N ARG A 42 -16.28 17.77 2.76
CA ARG A 42 -17.33 18.39 3.58
C ARG A 42 -18.33 19.08 2.69
N ARG A 43 -19.62 18.88 2.98
CA ARG A 43 -20.70 19.62 2.34
C ARG A 43 -20.90 20.93 3.10
N LEU A 44 -20.92 22.05 2.39
CA LEU A 44 -21.25 23.35 2.97
C LEU A 44 -22.76 23.46 3.12
N SER A 45 -23.25 23.59 4.35
CA SER A 45 -24.64 23.93 4.66
C SER A 45 -24.72 25.34 5.25
N LYS A 46 -25.91 25.96 5.20
CA LYS A 46 -26.17 27.26 5.85
C LYS A 46 -26.05 27.22 7.38
N ASP A 47 -26.09 26.03 7.96
CA ASP A 47 -26.05 25.81 9.41
C ASP A 47 -24.63 25.51 9.93
N LEU A 48 -23.60 25.59 9.08
CA LEU A 48 -22.21 25.51 9.55
C LEU A 48 -21.94 26.69 10.49
N SER A 49 -21.42 26.38 11.67
CA SER A 49 -21.06 27.43 12.63
C SER A 49 -19.95 28.30 12.03
N ASN A 50 -20.00 29.61 12.28
CA ASN A 50 -18.95 30.53 11.82
C ASN A 50 -17.55 30.05 12.23
N VAL A 51 -17.43 29.38 13.39
CA VAL A 51 -16.19 28.77 13.90
C VAL A 51 -15.66 27.67 12.97
N GLU A 52 -16.51 26.76 12.48
CA GLU A 52 -16.12 25.71 11.53
C GLU A 52 -15.74 26.29 10.15
N LEU A 53 -16.35 27.40 9.75
CA LEU A 53 -15.95 28.16 8.56
C LEU A 53 -14.56 28.81 8.74
N TYR A 54 -14.27 29.39 9.91
CA TYR A 54 -12.95 29.95 10.22
C TYR A 54 -11.85 28.87 10.30
N GLU A 55 -12.15 27.65 10.73
CA GLU A 55 -11.19 26.53 10.71
C GLU A 55 -10.89 26.01 9.29
N LEU A 56 -11.80 26.20 8.35
CA LEU A 56 -11.64 25.75 6.97
C LEU A 56 -10.89 26.77 6.10
N ILE A 57 -10.86 28.05 6.50
CA ILE A 57 -10.52 29.16 5.61
C ILE A 57 -9.73 30.25 6.36
N ASP A 58 -8.53 30.59 5.88
CA ASP A 58 -7.84 31.83 6.27
C ASP A 58 -8.70 33.03 5.83
N SER A 59 -8.88 34.00 6.73
CA SER A 59 -9.93 35.06 6.71
C SER A 59 -10.16 35.80 5.37
N GLU A 60 -9.20 35.80 4.45
CA GLU A 60 -9.27 36.46 3.14
C GLU A 60 -10.23 35.79 2.14
N ASN A 61 -10.53 34.49 2.29
CA ASN A 61 -11.39 33.74 1.34
C ASN A 61 -12.87 33.60 1.79
N LEU A 62 -13.23 34.11 2.98
CA LEU A 62 -14.60 34.02 3.52
C LEU A 62 -15.62 34.86 2.74
N SER A 63 -15.17 35.96 2.14
CA SER A 63 -16.02 36.89 1.39
C SER A 63 -16.55 36.28 0.08
N GLU A 64 -15.76 35.45 -0.60
CA GLU A 64 -16.18 34.72 -1.81
C GLU A 64 -17.15 33.57 -1.50
N LEU A 65 -17.02 32.94 -0.32
CA LEU A 65 -17.84 31.80 0.07
C LEU A 65 -19.23 32.16 0.58
N ASN A 66 -19.41 33.34 1.20
CA ASN A 66 -20.72 33.83 1.64
C ASN A 66 -21.72 33.98 0.48
N TYR A 67 -21.26 34.20 -0.75
CA TYR A 67 -22.11 34.24 -1.95
C TYR A 67 -22.51 32.86 -2.49
N GLN A 68 -21.83 31.77 -2.09
CA GLN A 68 -22.01 30.42 -2.62
C GLN A 68 -22.66 29.44 -1.63
N MET A 69 -23.25 29.95 -0.53
CA MET A 69 -23.94 29.18 0.50
C MET A 69 -25.34 28.67 0.08
N GLU A 70 -25.50 28.26 -1.17
CA GLU A 70 -26.55 27.31 -1.51
C GLU A 70 -26.06 25.94 -1.00
N GLY A 71 -26.89 25.18 -0.29
CA GLY A 71 -26.50 23.94 0.41
C GLY A 71 -26.08 22.76 -0.49
N ASN A 72 -25.48 23.04 -1.65
CA ASN A 72 -25.09 22.14 -2.71
C ASN A 72 -23.61 22.30 -3.12
N THR A 73 -22.82 22.98 -2.27
CA THR A 73 -21.38 23.18 -2.45
C THR A 73 -20.58 22.22 -1.58
N TYR A 74 -19.45 21.75 -2.07
CA TYR A 74 -18.56 20.78 -1.43
C TYR A 74 -17.14 21.33 -1.40
N VAL A 75 -16.45 21.07 -0.30
CA VAL A 75 -15.05 21.46 -0.08
C VAL A 75 -14.24 20.22 0.27
N PHE A 76 -13.09 20.07 -0.37
CA PHE A 76 -12.15 18.99 -0.10
C PHE A 76 -11.09 19.47 0.88
N LYS A 77 -10.89 18.72 1.96
CA LYS A 77 -9.83 18.93 2.96
C LYS A 77 -8.87 17.74 2.93
N PHE A 78 -8.25 17.53 1.78
CA PHE A 78 -7.33 16.44 1.52
C PHE A 78 -6.34 16.83 0.42
N VAL A 79 -5.09 16.38 0.54
CA VAL A 79 -4.04 16.53 -0.46
C VAL A 79 -3.50 15.15 -0.80
N GLY A 80 -3.48 14.80 -2.09
CA GLY A 80 -2.99 13.52 -2.57
C GLY A 80 -3.81 12.94 -3.72
N ILE A 81 -3.85 11.62 -3.82
CA ILE A 81 -4.59 10.87 -4.85
C ILE A 81 -5.72 10.09 -4.19
N ILE A 82 -6.90 10.09 -4.80
CA ILE A 82 -8.04 9.26 -4.44
C ILE A 82 -8.54 8.56 -5.69
N VAL A 83 -8.72 7.26 -5.63
CA VAL A 83 -9.28 6.44 -6.71
C VAL A 83 -10.62 5.92 -6.25
N VAL A 84 -11.65 6.17 -7.04
CA VAL A 84 -13.01 5.67 -6.80
C VAL A 84 -13.53 5.04 -8.08
N SER A 85 -13.59 3.71 -8.11
CA SER A 85 -13.94 2.95 -9.32
C SER A 85 -13.02 3.30 -10.51
N ASP A 86 -13.53 4.02 -11.52
CA ASP A 86 -12.83 4.44 -12.73
C ASP A 86 -12.38 5.90 -12.70
N ILE A 87 -12.55 6.59 -11.56
CA ILE A 87 -12.21 8.01 -11.36
C ILE A 87 -10.96 8.12 -10.48
N CYS A 88 -9.99 8.93 -10.91
CA CYS A 88 -8.82 9.32 -10.13
C CYS A 88 -8.89 10.82 -9.84
N LEU A 89 -9.05 11.19 -8.58
CA LEU A 89 -9.02 12.57 -8.09
C LEU A 89 -7.61 12.89 -7.59
N ILE A 90 -7.02 13.93 -8.15
CA ILE A 90 -5.72 14.45 -7.72
C ILE A 90 -5.97 15.80 -7.05
N LEU A 91 -5.66 15.89 -5.77
CA LEU A 91 -5.89 17.07 -4.94
C LEU A 91 -4.58 17.75 -4.58
N TYR A 92 -4.44 18.99 -5.02
CA TYR A 92 -3.27 19.81 -4.74
C TYR A 92 -3.51 20.74 -3.53
N PRO A 93 -2.43 21.13 -2.82
CA PRO A 93 -2.50 22.01 -1.65
C PRO A 93 -3.13 23.38 -1.96
N LYS A 94 -3.74 23.99 -0.94
CA LYS A 94 -4.39 25.31 -1.04
C LYS A 94 -3.48 26.43 -1.56
N TYR A 95 -2.17 26.34 -1.32
CA TYR A 95 -1.17 27.33 -1.72
C TYR A 95 -0.58 27.10 -3.12
N PHE A 96 -1.05 26.07 -3.85
CA PHE A 96 -0.52 25.76 -5.17
C PHE A 96 -1.44 26.26 -6.30
N ASP A 97 -1.12 27.40 -6.90
CA ASP A 97 -1.99 28.06 -7.90
C ASP A 97 -1.82 27.52 -9.33
N ASN A 98 -0.66 26.96 -9.67
CA ASN A 98 -0.38 26.41 -11.00
C ASN A 98 -0.75 24.92 -11.13
N TYR A 99 -1.62 24.39 -10.27
CA TYR A 99 -2.00 22.97 -10.20
C TYR A 99 -2.55 22.40 -11.52
N LEU A 100 -3.27 23.20 -12.31
CA LEU A 100 -3.79 22.79 -13.62
C LEU A 100 -2.69 22.56 -14.69
N LYS A 101 -1.47 23.07 -14.48
CA LYS A 101 -0.34 22.88 -15.41
C LYS A 101 0.46 21.61 -15.11
N ASP A 102 0.36 21.06 -13.90
CA ASP A 102 1.15 19.90 -13.48
C ASP A 102 0.86 18.62 -14.30
N PRO A 103 -0.39 18.31 -14.70
CA PRO A 103 -0.66 17.19 -15.60
C PRO A 103 0.10 17.30 -16.93
N LYS A 104 0.26 18.52 -17.47
CA LYS A 104 1.04 18.77 -18.69
C LYS A 104 2.55 18.61 -18.48
N ASN A 105 3.00 18.73 -17.24
CA ASN A 105 4.40 18.54 -16.84
C ASN A 105 4.61 17.13 -16.24
N ASN A 106 3.78 16.16 -16.64
CA ASN A 106 3.91 14.76 -16.22
C ASN A 106 3.90 14.60 -14.68
N PHE A 107 3.03 15.34 -14.00
CA PHE A 107 2.75 15.17 -12.56
C PHE A 107 3.97 15.29 -11.64
N LYS A 108 5.00 16.06 -12.03
CA LYS A 108 6.24 16.20 -11.24
C LYS A 108 5.98 16.68 -9.81
N ILE A 109 5.03 17.60 -9.64
CA ILE A 109 4.72 18.19 -8.34
C ILE A 109 3.94 17.19 -7.50
N LEU A 110 2.94 16.53 -8.10
CA LEU A 110 2.22 15.44 -7.44
C LEU A 110 3.16 14.35 -6.91
N LYS A 111 4.10 13.87 -7.72
CA LYS A 111 5.09 12.86 -7.31
C LYS A 111 5.88 13.29 -6.07
N LYS A 112 6.31 14.55 -6.06
CA LYS A 112 7.01 15.14 -4.91
C LYS A 112 6.11 15.22 -3.69
N LEU A 113 4.86 15.65 -3.85
CA LEU A 113 3.88 15.71 -2.76
C LEU A 113 3.66 14.34 -2.13
N ILE A 114 3.38 13.32 -2.94
CA ILE A 114 3.18 11.95 -2.46
C ILE A 114 4.45 11.43 -1.75
N SER A 115 5.64 11.67 -2.30
CA SER A 115 6.89 11.28 -1.66
C SER A 115 7.08 11.92 -0.27
N VAL A 116 6.77 13.21 -0.14
CA VAL A 116 6.88 13.93 1.14
C VAL A 116 5.85 13.41 2.15
N ILE A 117 4.58 13.24 1.74
CA ILE A 117 3.51 12.72 2.60
C ILE A 117 3.88 11.34 3.14
N ARG A 118 4.29 10.41 2.27
CA ARG A 118 4.68 9.05 2.67
C ARG A 118 5.86 9.03 3.63
N LYS A 119 6.86 9.90 3.42
CA LYS A 119 8.03 10.02 4.30
C LYS A 119 7.66 10.57 5.69
N TYR A 120 6.62 11.40 5.78
CA TYR A 120 6.13 11.91 7.04
C TYR A 120 5.32 10.84 7.80
N GLU A 121 4.39 10.17 7.11
CA GLU A 121 3.58 9.09 7.67
C GLU A 121 4.44 7.94 8.21
N SER A 122 5.49 7.53 7.48
CA SER A 122 6.41 6.49 7.95
C SER A 122 7.13 6.87 9.24
N LYS A 123 7.41 8.17 9.45
CA LYS A 123 8.04 8.67 10.68
C LYS A 123 7.06 8.70 11.85
N GLU A 124 5.84 9.15 11.63
CA GLU A 124 4.82 9.13 12.70
C GLU A 124 4.50 7.71 13.15
N GLN A 125 4.36 6.77 12.20
CA GLN A 125 4.18 5.35 12.52
C GLN A 125 5.35 4.76 13.32
N SER A 126 6.59 5.23 13.10
CA SER A 126 7.77 4.80 13.85
C SER A 126 7.89 5.39 15.27
N ILE A 127 7.18 6.48 15.57
CA ILE A 127 7.33 7.26 16.82
C ILE A 127 6.22 6.94 17.84
N GLY A 128 5.14 6.24 17.47
CA GLY A 128 4.15 5.81 18.45
C GLY A 128 3.08 4.85 17.94
N LEU A 129 2.83 3.83 18.76
CA LEU A 129 1.60 3.03 18.87
C LEU A 129 1.41 1.88 17.87
N ASP A 130 2.03 0.74 18.21
CA ASP A 130 1.56 -0.64 17.92
C ASP A 130 0.14 -0.96 18.49
N GLY A 131 -0.69 0.05 18.75
CA GLY A 131 -1.88 -0.03 19.61
C GLY A 131 -3.22 0.32 18.96
N HIS A 132 -3.27 0.72 17.69
CA HIS A 132 -4.54 1.09 17.03
C HIS A 132 -4.78 0.35 15.71
N LEU A 133 -4.71 -0.98 15.74
CA LEU A 133 -5.18 -1.85 14.65
C LEU A 133 -6.71 -1.98 14.54
N ASN A 134 -7.49 -1.04 15.08
CA ASN A 134 -8.95 -1.17 15.15
C ASN A 134 -9.65 -0.05 14.38
N ASN A 135 -10.09 -0.39 13.16
CA ASN A 135 -10.92 0.36 12.19
C ASN A 135 -10.23 1.16 11.07
N GLU A 136 -9.05 0.76 10.61
CA GLU A 136 -8.58 1.25 9.30
C GLU A 136 -9.38 0.58 8.18
N LYS A 137 -10.24 1.36 7.50
CA LYS A 137 -10.85 0.96 6.23
C LYS A 137 -9.73 0.55 5.27
N PHE A 138 -9.83 -0.62 4.66
CA PHE A 138 -8.81 -1.11 3.75
C PHE A 138 -8.56 -0.11 2.61
N ASN A 139 -7.29 0.12 2.32
CA ASN A 139 -6.87 1.00 1.25
C ASN A 139 -5.89 0.26 0.33
N LEU A 140 -6.39 -0.16 -0.83
CA LEU A 140 -5.60 -0.92 -1.81
C LEU A 140 -4.36 -0.15 -2.26
N LEU A 141 -4.47 1.14 -2.52
CA LEU A 141 -3.37 1.94 -3.06
C LEU A 141 -2.22 2.03 -2.06
N SER A 142 -2.53 2.33 -0.79
CA SER A 142 -1.52 2.29 0.28
C SER A 142 -0.86 0.92 0.41
N LEU A 143 -1.66 -0.15 0.40
CA LEU A 143 -1.13 -1.52 0.52
C LEU A 143 -0.19 -1.90 -0.63
N VAL A 144 -0.55 -1.56 -1.87
CA VAL A 144 0.29 -1.85 -3.04
C VAL A 144 1.59 -1.05 -2.99
N LEU A 145 1.54 0.23 -2.62
CA LEU A 145 2.74 1.05 -2.47
C LEU A 145 3.65 0.51 -1.35
N GLU A 146 3.07 0.08 -0.22
CA GLU A 146 3.79 -0.57 0.89
C GLU A 146 4.44 -1.89 0.43
N THR A 147 3.72 -2.69 -0.35
CA THR A 147 4.24 -3.95 -0.91
C THR A 147 5.41 -3.73 -1.86
N ILE A 148 5.33 -2.71 -2.73
CA ILE A 148 6.41 -2.34 -3.65
C ILE A 148 7.65 -1.87 -2.89
N ASP A 149 7.48 -1.03 -1.87
CA ASP A 149 8.60 -0.54 -1.05
C ASP A 149 9.28 -1.69 -0.31
N ILE A 150 8.51 -2.58 0.34
CA ILE A 150 9.04 -3.76 1.03
C ILE A 150 9.78 -4.68 0.06
N TYR A 151 9.25 -4.88 -1.16
CA TYR A 151 9.94 -5.66 -2.19
C TYR A 151 11.25 -5.00 -2.64
N HIS A 152 11.30 -3.68 -2.78
CA HIS A 152 12.53 -2.98 -3.13
C HIS A 152 13.58 -3.03 -2.01
N GLU A 153 13.15 -3.07 -0.75
CA GLU A 153 14.05 -3.11 0.40
C GLU A 153 14.57 -4.53 0.71
N TYR A 154 13.66 -5.52 0.75
CA TYR A 154 13.96 -6.89 1.22
C TYR A 154 13.88 -7.96 0.13
N GLY A 155 13.36 -7.63 -1.05
CA GLY A 155 13.10 -8.59 -2.11
C GLY A 155 11.87 -9.46 -1.85
N LEU A 156 11.84 -10.63 -2.49
CA LEU A 156 10.79 -11.62 -2.24
C LEU A 156 10.96 -12.29 -0.89
N TYR A 157 9.86 -12.85 -0.38
CA TYR A 157 9.92 -13.68 0.81
C TYR A 157 10.87 -14.85 0.57
N SER A 158 11.78 -15.11 1.50
CA SER A 158 12.64 -16.30 1.47
C SER A 158 12.78 -16.88 2.87
N ASN A 159 12.74 -18.20 2.93
CA ASN A 159 13.20 -18.98 4.07
C ASN A 159 14.38 -19.82 3.61
N ASP A 160 15.50 -19.64 4.30
CA ASP A 160 16.70 -20.41 4.04
C ASP A 160 16.46 -21.81 4.56
N LYS A 161 16.49 -22.79 3.66
CA LYS A 161 16.43 -24.19 4.05
C LYS A 161 17.86 -24.66 4.29
N GLN A 162 18.12 -25.17 5.49
CA GLN A 162 19.35 -25.91 5.72
C GLN A 162 19.31 -27.21 4.91
N ILE A 163 20.29 -27.38 4.04
CA ILE A 163 20.53 -28.61 3.29
C ILE A 163 21.84 -29.23 3.77
N ILE A 164 21.89 -30.57 3.77
CA ILE A 164 23.12 -31.31 4.06
C ILE A 164 23.68 -31.74 2.71
N GLU A 165 24.86 -31.25 2.40
CA GLU A 165 25.62 -31.55 1.19
C GLU A 165 26.78 -32.49 1.53
N TYR A 166 27.28 -33.20 0.53
CA TYR A 166 28.46 -34.04 0.65
C TYR A 166 29.65 -33.27 0.07
N ASN A 167 30.67 -33.04 0.90
CA ASN A 167 31.85 -32.22 0.58
C ASN A 167 31.50 -30.83 0.02
N GLY A 168 30.47 -30.18 0.60
CA GLY A 168 30.12 -28.81 0.24
C GLY A 168 31.02 -27.78 0.93
N ASP A 169 30.81 -26.50 0.60
CA ASP A 169 31.60 -25.38 1.15
C ASP A 169 31.08 -24.86 2.51
N GLY A 170 30.03 -25.48 3.03
CA GLY A 170 29.35 -25.10 4.27
C GLY A 170 30.04 -25.61 5.55
N GLU A 171 29.38 -25.41 6.70
CA GLU A 171 29.92 -25.87 7.99
C GLU A 171 29.89 -27.40 8.07
N ILE A 172 31.01 -28.02 8.44
CA ILE A 172 31.11 -29.49 8.56
C ILE A 172 30.27 -29.98 9.76
N LEU A 173 29.34 -30.88 9.47
CA LEU A 173 28.59 -31.66 10.45
C LEU A 173 29.44 -32.82 10.94
N TRP A 174 30.30 -32.56 11.92
CA TRP A 174 31.25 -33.56 12.44
C TRP A 174 30.59 -34.81 13.00
N GLU A 175 29.49 -34.67 13.75
CA GLU A 175 28.79 -35.84 14.32
C GLU A 175 28.32 -36.79 13.21
N LYS A 176 27.69 -36.27 12.17
CA LYS A 176 27.25 -37.06 11.01
C LYS A 176 28.42 -37.63 10.23
N THR A 177 29.46 -36.83 10.02
CA THR A 177 30.69 -37.23 9.31
C THR A 177 31.35 -38.41 10.02
N ILE A 178 31.56 -38.34 11.33
CA ILE A 178 32.19 -39.41 12.11
C ILE A 178 31.35 -40.69 12.06
N ASN A 179 30.03 -40.58 12.11
CA ASN A 179 29.13 -41.72 12.16
C ASN A 179 28.92 -42.41 10.82
N GLU A 180 28.89 -41.65 9.71
CA GLU A 180 28.47 -42.15 8.40
C GLU A 180 29.60 -42.22 7.35
N SER A 181 30.71 -41.49 7.54
CA SER A 181 31.83 -41.50 6.59
C SER A 181 32.94 -42.48 7.01
N THR A 182 33.79 -42.85 6.05
CA THR A 182 34.92 -43.75 6.32
C THR A 182 36.11 -42.98 6.86
N ALA A 183 36.58 -43.35 8.05
CA ALA A 183 37.79 -42.80 8.64
C ALA A 183 39.05 -43.48 8.07
N TYR A 184 40.00 -42.67 7.61
CA TYR A 184 41.35 -43.12 7.24
C TYR A 184 42.32 -42.75 8.35
N PHE A 185 43.30 -43.60 8.63
CA PHE A 185 44.24 -43.34 9.72
C PHE A 185 45.63 -43.00 9.20
N SER A 186 46.17 -41.88 9.67
CA SER A 186 47.59 -41.51 9.48
C SER A 186 48.17 -41.14 10.82
N ASN A 187 49.26 -41.81 11.24
CA ASN A 187 49.89 -41.62 12.55
C ASN A 187 48.90 -41.72 13.74
N ASN A 188 48.01 -42.72 13.73
CA ASN A 188 46.94 -42.92 14.73
C ASN A 188 45.90 -41.78 14.84
N LEU A 189 45.89 -40.83 13.89
CA LEU A 189 44.88 -39.78 13.82
C LEU A 189 43.85 -40.13 12.73
N PRO A 190 42.55 -40.07 13.02
CA PRO A 190 41.51 -40.23 12.02
C PRO A 190 41.45 -39.00 11.09
N ILE A 191 41.40 -39.26 9.80
CA ILE A 191 41.29 -38.28 8.71
C ILE A 191 40.05 -38.67 7.90
N TYR A 192 39.14 -37.72 7.74
CA TYR A 192 37.95 -37.86 6.92
C TYR A 192 38.19 -37.12 5.62
N LEU A 193 38.23 -37.85 4.50
CA LEU A 193 38.33 -37.26 3.16
C LEU A 193 36.97 -36.79 2.65
N ASP A 194 35.92 -37.43 3.17
CA ASP A 194 34.54 -37.15 2.84
C ASP A 194 33.81 -36.63 4.07
N THR A 195 33.14 -35.49 3.92
CA THR A 195 32.51 -34.74 5.00
C THR A 195 31.08 -34.41 4.61
N PHE A 196 30.20 -34.38 5.59
CA PHE A 196 28.86 -33.80 5.41
C PHE A 196 28.91 -32.36 5.87
N THR A 197 28.39 -31.44 5.06
CA THR A 197 28.39 -30.00 5.33
C THR A 197 26.97 -29.45 5.32
N THR A 198 26.68 -28.48 6.19
CA THR A 198 25.42 -27.73 6.17
C THR A 198 25.57 -26.49 5.31
N ASN A 199 24.70 -26.36 4.32
CA ASN A 199 24.58 -25.15 3.51
C ASN A 199 23.16 -24.58 3.60
N GLN A 200 22.97 -23.34 3.17
CA GLN A 200 21.68 -22.68 3.10
C GLN A 200 21.30 -22.45 1.64
N GLU A 201 20.17 -23.01 1.22
CA GLU A 201 19.63 -22.76 -0.12
C GLU A 201 18.29 -22.01 0.00
N ASN A 202 18.13 -21.01 -0.88
CA ASN A 202 16.87 -20.28 -0.99
C ASN A 202 15.87 -21.12 -1.79
N ASN A 203 14.78 -21.54 -1.14
CA ASN A 203 13.75 -22.32 -1.80
C ASN A 203 12.90 -21.42 -2.72
N GLU A 204 13.26 -21.31 -4.00
CA GLU A 204 12.49 -20.54 -4.97
C GLU A 204 11.06 -21.07 -5.19
N GLN A 205 10.84 -22.35 -4.91
CA GLN A 205 9.52 -23.00 -4.99
C GLN A 205 8.71 -22.87 -3.71
N ASP A 206 9.21 -22.12 -2.72
CA ASP A 206 8.50 -21.86 -1.47
C ASP A 206 7.11 -21.26 -1.73
N TYR A 207 6.14 -21.76 -0.98
CA TYR A 207 4.74 -21.38 -1.13
C TYR A 207 4.54 -19.88 -0.87
N PHE A 208 5.13 -19.34 0.18
CA PHE A 208 4.95 -17.93 0.56
C PHE A 208 5.71 -16.99 -0.36
N ARG A 209 6.89 -17.41 -0.83
CA ARG A 209 7.63 -16.71 -1.89
C ARG A 209 6.80 -16.53 -3.16
N ARG A 210 6.26 -17.64 -3.68
CA ARG A 210 5.43 -17.65 -4.90
C ARG A 210 4.14 -16.86 -4.71
N LEU A 211 3.51 -16.97 -3.53
CA LEU A 211 2.31 -16.21 -3.19
C LEU A 211 2.59 -14.71 -3.15
N HIS A 212 3.67 -14.30 -2.51
CA HIS A 212 4.09 -12.89 -2.46
C HIS A 212 4.31 -12.34 -3.87
N ALA A 213 5.01 -13.10 -4.73
CA ALA A 213 5.25 -12.72 -6.12
C ALA A 213 3.95 -12.59 -6.94
N ALA A 214 3.00 -13.52 -6.76
CA ALA A 214 1.69 -13.48 -7.41
C ALA A 214 0.88 -12.25 -6.99
N ILE A 215 0.77 -12.00 -5.68
CA ILE A 215 0.03 -10.85 -5.14
C ILE A 215 0.64 -9.52 -5.57
N LEU A 216 1.97 -9.40 -5.55
CA LEU A 216 2.66 -8.19 -5.99
C LEU A 216 2.37 -7.90 -7.47
N THR A 217 2.41 -8.93 -8.32
CA THR A 217 2.13 -8.79 -9.75
C THR A 217 0.66 -8.41 -10.00
N GLU A 218 -0.28 -9.12 -9.36
CA GLU A 218 -1.72 -8.81 -9.49
C GLU A 218 -2.06 -7.41 -8.98
N SER A 219 -1.45 -7.01 -7.87
CA SER A 219 -1.59 -5.68 -7.26
C SER A 219 -1.11 -4.57 -8.19
N CYS A 220 0.07 -4.75 -8.81
CA CYS A 220 0.62 -3.80 -9.76
C CYS A 220 -0.27 -3.65 -10.99
N GLU A 221 -0.85 -4.75 -11.51
CA GLU A 221 -1.75 -4.67 -12.67
C GLU A 221 -3.08 -4.00 -12.31
N LYS A 222 -3.64 -4.24 -11.10
CA LYS A 222 -4.87 -3.57 -10.63
C LYS A 222 -4.73 -2.05 -10.55
N LEU A 223 -3.54 -1.53 -10.25
CA LEU A 223 -3.27 -0.09 -10.07
C LEU A 223 -2.34 0.49 -11.14
N LYS A 224 -2.22 -0.19 -12.28
CA LYS A 224 -1.33 0.15 -13.39
C LYS A 224 -1.35 1.63 -13.75
N ASP A 225 -2.54 2.17 -13.98
CA ASP A 225 -2.74 3.56 -14.40
C ASP A 225 -2.21 4.56 -13.35
N ILE A 226 -2.38 4.26 -12.06
CA ILE A 226 -1.92 5.11 -10.96
C ILE A 226 -0.40 5.03 -10.79
N LEU A 227 0.16 3.82 -10.85
CA LEU A 227 1.60 3.62 -10.77
C LEU A 227 2.33 4.32 -11.93
N THR A 228 1.74 4.32 -13.13
CA THR A 228 2.25 5.09 -14.27
C THR A 228 2.25 6.60 -14.01
N ILE A 229 1.18 7.15 -13.40
CA ILE A 229 1.15 8.57 -13.00
C ILE A 229 2.26 8.89 -12.01
N LEU A 230 2.55 7.97 -11.09
CA LEU A 230 3.58 8.12 -10.06
C LEU A 230 5.01 7.82 -10.55
N GLU A 231 5.19 7.35 -11.80
CA GLU A 231 6.48 6.85 -12.31
C GLU A 231 7.08 5.71 -11.48
N ILE A 232 6.22 4.88 -10.89
CA ILE A 232 6.65 3.68 -10.17
C ILE A 232 6.72 2.53 -11.17
N ASN A 233 7.89 1.88 -11.23
CA ASN A 233 8.10 0.73 -12.10
C ASN A 233 7.16 -0.41 -11.69
N GLN A 234 6.42 -0.93 -12.66
CA GLN A 234 5.56 -2.09 -12.42
C GLN A 234 6.42 -3.33 -12.18
N VAL A 235 6.10 -4.07 -11.11
CA VAL A 235 6.76 -5.33 -10.81
C VAL A 235 5.89 -6.46 -11.37
N ASN A 236 6.40 -7.14 -12.40
CA ASN A 236 5.76 -8.31 -13.00
C ASN A 236 6.73 -9.49 -12.94
N ILE A 237 6.60 -10.30 -11.90
CA ILE A 237 7.55 -11.36 -11.55
C ILE A 237 6.90 -12.74 -11.46
N SER A 238 5.57 -12.82 -11.56
CA SER A 238 4.83 -14.07 -11.51
C SER A 238 3.78 -14.13 -12.61
N SER A 239 3.61 -15.32 -13.19
CA SER A 239 2.50 -15.64 -14.11
C SER A 239 1.42 -16.50 -13.45
N GLU A 240 1.55 -16.77 -12.15
CA GLU A 240 0.63 -17.59 -11.37
C GLU A 240 -0.53 -16.75 -10.83
N GLY A 241 -1.77 -17.16 -11.10
CA GLY A 241 -2.94 -16.59 -10.44
C GLY A 241 -3.16 -17.17 -9.05
N LEU A 242 -3.93 -16.46 -8.22
CA LEU A 242 -4.20 -16.84 -6.82
C LEU A 242 -4.89 -18.20 -6.68
N GLU A 243 -5.60 -18.65 -7.71
CA GLU A 243 -6.27 -19.96 -7.76
C GLU A 243 -5.30 -21.14 -7.59
N LYS A 244 -4.01 -20.98 -7.93
CA LYS A 244 -2.99 -22.02 -7.74
C LYS A 244 -2.60 -22.23 -6.27
N PHE A 245 -2.92 -21.29 -5.39
CA PHE A 245 -2.56 -21.33 -3.98
C PHE A 245 -3.68 -21.90 -3.09
N GLY A 246 -4.85 -22.20 -3.67
CA GLY A 246 -6.00 -22.79 -2.97
C GLY A 246 -7.11 -21.77 -2.69
N THR A 247 -8.02 -22.13 -1.78
CA THR A 247 -9.13 -21.23 -1.39
C THR A 247 -8.61 -20.06 -0.54
N LYS A 248 -9.34 -18.94 -0.51
CA LYS A 248 -8.96 -17.77 0.32
C LYS A 248 -8.74 -18.16 1.79
N ASP A 249 -9.64 -18.95 2.37
CA ASP A 249 -9.52 -19.42 3.75
C ASP A 249 -8.27 -20.28 3.98
N TYR A 250 -7.92 -21.13 3.00
CA TYR A 250 -6.72 -21.93 3.06
C TYR A 250 -5.46 -21.07 3.00
N ILE A 251 -5.42 -20.05 2.14
CA ILE A 251 -4.28 -19.14 2.06
C ILE A 251 -4.11 -18.36 3.37
N LEU A 252 -5.21 -17.84 3.94
CA LEU A 252 -5.19 -17.13 5.22
C LEU A 252 -4.73 -18.03 6.37
N TYR A 253 -5.19 -19.28 6.41
CA TYR A 253 -4.74 -20.27 7.39
C TYR A 253 -3.22 -20.48 7.29
N LYS A 254 -2.70 -20.72 6.08
CA LYS A 254 -1.25 -20.90 5.84
C LYS A 254 -0.43 -19.68 6.25
N LEU A 255 -0.88 -18.48 5.88
CA LEU A 255 -0.21 -17.23 6.25
C LEU A 255 -0.16 -17.02 7.76
N ASN A 256 -1.26 -17.29 8.46
CA ASN A 256 -1.29 -17.18 9.93
C ASN A 256 -0.41 -18.23 10.61
N GLN A 257 -0.34 -19.44 10.05
CA GLN A 257 0.58 -20.48 10.53
C GLN A 257 2.03 -20.02 10.43
N GLU A 258 2.46 -19.53 9.26
CA GLU A 258 3.83 -19.05 9.05
C GLU A 258 4.16 -17.82 9.90
N LEU A 259 3.23 -16.88 10.02
CA LEU A 259 3.37 -15.71 10.89
C LEU A 259 3.57 -16.10 12.36
N SER A 260 2.99 -17.22 12.82
CA SER A 260 3.14 -17.69 14.20
C SER A 260 4.52 -18.28 14.51
N THR A 261 5.25 -18.72 13.48
CA THR A 261 6.58 -19.33 13.60
C THR A 261 7.70 -18.40 13.14
N GLN A 262 7.36 -17.27 12.50
CA GLN A 262 8.32 -16.31 12.00
C GLN A 262 8.60 -15.23 13.04
N PHE A 263 9.85 -15.11 13.51
CA PHE A 263 10.26 -14.12 14.52
C PHE A 263 11.00 -12.91 13.92
N ILE A 264 11.40 -13.01 12.65
CA ILE A 264 12.12 -11.94 11.95
C ILE A 264 11.11 -10.88 11.49
N THR A 265 11.24 -9.65 12.01
CA THR A 265 10.30 -8.54 11.78
C THR A 265 10.01 -8.30 10.30
N HIS A 266 11.03 -8.08 9.46
CA HIS A 266 10.81 -7.82 8.03
C HIS A 266 10.10 -8.97 7.31
N LYS A 267 10.35 -10.23 7.73
CA LYS A 267 9.64 -11.40 7.16
C LYS A 267 8.19 -11.44 7.61
N GLN A 268 7.89 -11.04 8.85
CA GLN A 268 6.52 -10.87 9.30
C GLN A 268 5.81 -9.78 8.50
N ASP A 269 6.47 -8.66 8.23
CA ASP A 269 5.89 -7.54 7.48
C ASP A 269 5.58 -7.93 6.03
N ILE A 270 6.50 -8.65 5.38
CA ILE A 270 6.24 -9.25 4.06
C ILE A 270 5.02 -10.17 4.08
N LEU A 271 4.81 -10.99 5.13
CA LEU A 271 3.67 -11.92 5.21
C LEU A 271 2.34 -11.23 5.58
N LYS A 272 2.38 -10.13 6.33
CA LYS A 272 1.20 -9.34 6.69
C LYS A 272 0.53 -8.72 5.45
N LEU A 273 1.32 -8.37 4.42
CA LEU A 273 0.83 -7.76 3.18
C LEU A 273 -0.11 -8.68 2.37
N PRO A 274 0.30 -9.90 1.94
CA PRO A 274 -0.60 -10.92 1.39
C PRO A 274 -1.85 -11.16 2.21
N ARG A 275 -1.70 -11.22 3.54
CA ARG A 275 -2.82 -11.48 4.44
C ARG A 275 -3.87 -10.38 4.36
N ARG A 276 -3.45 -9.11 4.45
CA ARG A 276 -4.33 -7.94 4.31
C ARG A 276 -5.00 -7.92 2.93
N PHE A 277 -4.24 -8.20 1.86
CA PHE A 277 -4.77 -8.23 0.50
C PHE A 277 -5.90 -9.26 0.32
N ILE A 278 -5.70 -10.48 0.84
CA ILE A 278 -6.68 -11.58 0.68
C ILE A 278 -7.91 -11.37 1.57
N GLN A 279 -7.74 -10.80 2.77
CA GLN A 279 -8.85 -10.51 3.67
C GLN A 279 -9.88 -9.57 3.04
N GLU A 280 -9.44 -8.51 2.35
CA GLU A 280 -10.38 -7.52 1.83
C GLU A 280 -11.11 -7.95 0.54
N ASP A 281 -10.55 -8.87 -0.25
CA ASP A 281 -11.21 -9.36 -1.47
C ASP A 281 -12.54 -10.11 -1.18
N THR A 282 -13.01 -10.14 0.07
CA THR A 282 -14.30 -10.70 0.51
C THR A 282 -15.41 -9.67 0.72
N SER A 283 -15.10 -8.38 0.90
CA SER A 283 -16.07 -7.34 1.28
C SER A 283 -16.50 -6.50 0.05
N LYS A 284 -17.80 -6.49 -0.26
CA LYS A 284 -18.39 -5.89 -1.49
C LYS A 284 -18.94 -4.47 -1.31
N THR A 285 -18.55 -3.73 -0.27
CA THR A 285 -19.08 -2.39 0.02
C THR A 285 -18.47 -1.32 -0.89
N VAL A 286 -19.22 -0.26 -1.23
CA VAL A 286 -18.73 0.86 -2.06
C VAL A 286 -17.53 1.58 -1.41
N SER A 287 -17.42 1.60 -0.08
CA SER A 287 -16.21 2.10 0.61
C SER A 287 -14.95 1.32 0.25
N ASN A 288 -15.08 0.06 -0.16
CA ASN A 288 -13.95 -0.81 -0.54
C ASN A 288 -13.48 -0.55 -1.96
N LYS A 289 -14.21 0.30 -2.70
CA LYS A 289 -13.79 0.78 -4.03
C LYS A 289 -13.05 2.11 -3.96
N ILE A 290 -12.85 2.66 -2.76
CA ILE A 290 -12.08 3.88 -2.54
C ILE A 290 -10.69 3.48 -2.08
N SER A 291 -9.68 3.83 -2.86
CA SER A 291 -8.28 3.77 -2.45
C SER A 291 -7.67 5.16 -2.53
N PHE A 292 -6.69 5.46 -1.69
CA PHE A 292 -6.12 6.80 -1.61
C PHE A 292 -4.67 6.78 -1.15
N VAL A 293 -3.95 7.87 -1.37
CA VAL A 293 -2.65 8.14 -0.76
C VAL A 293 -2.54 9.65 -0.60
N GLY A 294 -2.39 10.11 0.63
CA GLY A 294 -2.49 11.54 0.93
C GLY A 294 -2.92 11.81 2.37
N THR A 295 -3.04 13.09 2.70
CA THR A 295 -3.32 13.54 4.07
C THR A 295 -4.42 14.60 4.12
N ASN A 296 -5.18 14.61 5.22
CA ASN A 296 -6.16 15.67 5.54
C ASN A 296 -5.52 16.88 6.25
N SER A 297 -4.25 16.79 6.63
CA SER A 297 -3.53 17.78 7.45
C SER A 297 -2.18 18.12 6.84
N PHE A 298 -2.17 18.50 5.56
CA PHE A 298 -0.93 18.75 4.83
C PHE A 298 -0.09 19.91 5.41
N ASN A 299 -0.68 20.77 6.23
CA ASN A 299 0.02 21.82 6.98
C ASN A 299 0.97 21.28 8.08
N LEU A 300 0.85 20.01 8.47
CA LEU A 300 1.70 19.37 9.48
C LEU A 300 2.90 18.63 8.87
N VAL A 301 2.88 18.44 7.54
CA VAL A 301 3.83 17.62 6.75
C VAL A 301 5.07 18.41 6.35
#